data_AF-A0A8I2Z2G1-F1
#
_entry.id   AF-A0A8I2Z2G1-F1
#
_cell.length_a   1.000
_cell.length_b   1.000
_cell.length_c   1.000
_cell.angle_alpha   90.00
_cell.angle_beta   90.00
_cell.angle_gamma   90.00
#
_symmetry.space_group_name_H-M   'P 1'
#
loop_
_entity.id
_entity.type
_entity.pdbx_description
1 polymer ?
#
loop_
_entity_poly.entity_id
_entity_poly.type
_entity_poly.pdbx_seq_one_letter_code
_entity_poly.pdbx_strand_id
1 'polypeptide(L)' 'MVARNDDLLQQDVVLWSCFGLTHNPRVEDWPVMPVEIMELHISPVDFFTGNPAIDVPSGKDTTSELTSGCCTRPKL' A
#
# COMPACT_ATOMS: atom_id res chain seq x y z
N MET A 1 -18.47 -23.88 1.61
CA MET A 1 -18.39 -22.98 0.46
C MET A 1 -18.08 -23.76 -0.81
N VAL A 2 -16.85 -24.16 -1.10
CA VAL A 2 -16.54 -24.82 -2.40
C VAL A 2 -17.15 -26.23 -2.53
N ALA A 3 -16.77 -27.18 -1.66
CA ALA A 3 -17.25 -28.57 -1.78
C ALA A 3 -18.75 -28.75 -1.44
N ARG A 4 -19.31 -27.84 -0.63
CA ARG A 4 -20.75 -27.82 -0.30
C ARG A 4 -21.58 -27.01 -1.29
N ASN A 5 -20.93 -26.28 -2.20
CA ASN A 5 -21.56 -25.36 -3.15
C ASN A 5 -22.54 -24.38 -2.49
N ASP A 6 -22.09 -23.74 -1.40
CA ASP A 6 -22.89 -22.74 -0.68
C ASP A 6 -23.02 -21.48 -1.57
N ASP A 7 -24.21 -20.85 -1.62
CA ASP A 7 -24.40 -19.55 -2.29
C ASP A 7 -23.64 -18.43 -1.55
N LEU A 8 -23.03 -17.52 -2.31
CA LEU A 8 -22.14 -16.48 -1.81
C LEU A 8 -22.66 -15.06 -2.09
N LEU A 9 -23.77 -14.93 -2.82
CA LEU A 9 -24.30 -13.62 -3.18
C LEU A 9 -24.83 -12.88 -1.95
N GLN A 10 -24.29 -11.68 -1.70
CA GLN A 10 -24.67 -10.79 -0.59
C GLN A 10 -24.58 -11.46 0.79
N GLN A 11 -23.65 -12.39 0.96
CA GLN A 11 -23.37 -13.06 2.23
C GLN A 11 -22.12 -12.52 2.91
N ASP A 12 -21.99 -12.82 4.19
CA ASP A 12 -20.72 -12.69 4.89
C ASP A 12 -19.74 -13.76 4.38
N VAL A 13 -18.66 -13.31 3.76
CA VAL A 13 -17.70 -14.17 3.06
C VAL A 13 -16.31 -14.01 3.63
N VAL A 14 -15.53 -15.09 3.55
CA VAL A 14 -14.13 -15.11 3.99
C VAL A 14 -13.21 -15.27 2.79
N LEU A 15 -12.24 -14.37 2.64
CA LEU A 15 -11.19 -14.44 1.63
C LEU A 15 -9.99 -15.23 2.16
N TRP A 16 -9.51 -16.20 1.39
CA TRP A 16 -8.31 -16.98 1.69
C TRP A 16 -7.28 -16.72 0.59
N SER A 17 -6.23 -15.97 0.90
CA SER A 17 -5.18 -15.68 -0.06
C SER A 17 -3.93 -16.51 0.23
N CYS A 18 -3.48 -17.29 -0.75
CA CYS A 18 -2.34 -18.18 -0.64
C CYS A 18 -1.16 -17.63 -1.44
N PHE A 19 -0.02 -17.43 -0.78
CA PHE A 19 1.21 -16.93 -1.40
C PHE A 19 2.37 -17.81 -1.02
N GLY A 20 3.33 -17.95 -1.93
CA GLY A 20 4.54 -18.72 -1.71
C GLY A 20 5.61 -18.34 -2.71
N LEU A 21 6.86 -18.62 -2.37
CA LEU A 21 8.01 -18.34 -3.21
C LEU A 21 8.72 -19.65 -3.54
N THR A 22 9.06 -19.83 -4.82
CA THR A 22 9.92 -20.96 -5.22
C THR A 22 11.36 -20.50 -5.09
N HIS A 23 12.03 -20.86 -3.99
CA HIS A 23 13.39 -20.41 -3.70
C HIS A 23 14.39 -21.34 -4.39
N ASN A 24 14.96 -20.87 -5.51
CA ASN A 24 16.15 -21.47 -6.11
C ASN A 24 17.39 -20.79 -5.50
N PRO A 25 18.19 -21.50 -4.67
CA PRO A 25 19.31 -20.90 -3.96
C PRO A 25 20.34 -20.28 -4.90
N ARG A 26 20.85 -19.11 -4.52
CA ARG A 26 21.87 -18.35 -5.28
C ARG A 26 23.18 -18.32 -4.49
N VAL A 27 24.28 -17.94 -5.14
CA VAL A 27 25.60 -17.87 -4.47
C VAL A 27 25.66 -16.74 -3.43
N GLU A 28 24.87 -15.69 -3.63
CA GLU A 28 24.72 -14.56 -2.72
C GLU A 28 23.98 -14.94 -1.43
N ASP A 29 23.24 -16.06 -1.42
CA ASP A 29 22.53 -16.55 -0.24
C ASP A 29 23.51 -17.12 0.82
N TRP A 30 24.79 -17.29 0.47
CA TRP A 30 25.84 -17.83 1.34
C TRP A 30 26.88 -16.75 1.69
N PRO A 31 27.33 -16.65 2.96
CA PRO A 31 26.98 -17.46 4.14
C PRO A 31 25.70 -17.04 4.86
N VAL A 32 25.13 -15.89 4.49
CA VAL A 32 23.91 -15.35 5.07
C VAL A 32 23.02 -14.85 3.95
N MET A 33 21.81 -15.39 3.91
CA MET A 33 20.80 -15.03 2.92
C MET A 33 20.33 -13.58 3.11
N PRO A 34 20.38 -12.72 2.07
CA PRO A 34 19.71 -11.43 2.09
C PRO A 34 18.19 -11.57 2.20
N VAL A 35 17.51 -10.52 2.66
CA VAL A 35 16.05 -10.57 2.83
C VAL A 35 15.32 -10.68 1.48
N GLU A 36 14.30 -11.53 1.45
CA GLU A 36 13.34 -11.62 0.34
C GLU A 36 11.95 -11.28 0.89
N ILE A 37 11.26 -10.34 0.23
CA ILE A 37 9.99 -9.77 0.71
C ILE A 37 8.87 -10.12 -0.27
N MET A 38 7.73 -10.56 0.28
CA MET A 38 6.49 -10.77 -0.46
C MET A 38 5.39 -9.99 0.24
N GLU A 39 4.74 -9.10 -0.50
CA GLU A 39 3.71 -8.19 0.03
C GLU A 39 2.37 -8.41 -0.70
N LEU A 40 1.29 -8.35 0.07
CA LEU A 40 -0.08 -8.25 -0.43
C LEU A 40 -0.63 -6.88 -0.04
N HIS A 41 -1.17 -6.17 -1.02
CA HIS A 41 -1.87 -4.92 -0.79
C HIS A 41 -3.36 -5.06 -1.14
N ILE A 42 -4.24 -4.75 -0.19
CA ILE A 42 -5.68 -4.65 -0.42
C ILE A 42 -6.02 -3.18 -0.50
N SER A 43 -6.34 -2.70 -1.70
CA SER A 43 -6.69 -1.31 -1.95
C SER A 43 -8.20 -1.13 -2.03
N PRO A 44 -8.74 -0.03 -1.48
CA PRO A 44 -10.12 0.36 -1.73
C PRO A 44 -10.33 0.68 -3.23
N VAL A 45 -11.41 0.17 -3.81
CA VAL A 45 -11.86 0.51 -5.16
C VAL A 45 -13.30 0.99 -5.05
N ASP A 46 -13.55 2.25 -5.41
CA ASP A 46 -14.86 2.93 -5.26
C ASP A 46 -15.47 2.81 -3.84
N PHE A 47 -14.63 2.61 -2.84
CA PHE A 47 -15.05 2.49 -1.44
C PHE A 47 -15.33 3.86 -0.81
N PHE A 48 -14.61 4.90 -1.26
CA PHE A 48 -14.75 6.27 -0.77
C PHE A 48 -15.30 7.17 -1.88
N THR A 49 -16.07 8.20 -1.49
CA THR A 49 -16.59 9.21 -2.43
C THR A 49 -15.49 10.13 -3.00
N GLY A 50 -14.34 10.20 -2.33
CA GLY A 50 -13.17 10.99 -2.73
C GLY A 50 -11.92 10.51 -2.02
N ASN A 51 -10.78 11.16 -2.26
CA ASN A 51 -9.51 10.77 -1.64
C ASN A 51 -9.62 10.82 -0.10
N PRO A 52 -9.45 9.69 0.62
CA PRO A 52 -9.59 9.65 2.08
C PRO A 52 -8.49 10.42 2.83
N ALA A 53 -7.39 10.80 2.15
CA ALA A 53 -6.28 11.53 2.74
C ALA A 53 -6.18 12.98 2.27
N ILE A 54 -7.25 13.56 1.71
CA ILE A 54 -7.22 14.89 1.09
C ILE A 54 -6.90 16.03 2.08
N ASP A 55 -7.22 15.84 3.35
CA ASP A 55 -7.08 16.79 4.45
C ASP A 55 -5.86 16.50 5.34
N VAL A 56 -5.07 15.47 5.03
CA VAL A 56 -3.88 15.09 5.81
C VAL A 56 -2.71 16.03 5.45
N PRO A 57 -2.23 16.86 6.39
CA PRO A 57 -1.09 17.74 6.12
C PRO A 57 0.20 16.93 6.02
N SER A 58 1.11 17.37 5.14
CA SER A 58 2.48 16.83 5.12
C SER A 58 3.24 17.18 6.40
N GLY A 59 4.24 16.36 6.74
CA GLY A 59 5.23 16.71 7.75
C GLY A 59 5.95 18.02 7.40
N LYS A 60 6.22 18.85 8.40
CA LYS A 60 7.02 20.08 8.26
C LYS A 60 8.51 19.72 8.33
N ASP A 61 9.27 20.16 7.33
CA ASP A 61 10.72 20.14 7.41
C ASP A 61 11.20 21.36 8.21
N THR A 62 11.85 21.12 9.35
CA THR A 62 12.38 22.18 10.23
C THR A 62 13.62 22.87 9.67
N THR A 63 14.25 22.32 8.63
CA THR A 63 15.42 22.91 7.98
C THR A 63 15.07 23.75 6.74
N SER A 64 13.82 23.65 6.28
CA SER A 64 13.33 24.41 5.13
C SER A 64 13.03 25.86 5.53
N GLU A 65 13.91 26.78 5.16
CA GLU A 65 13.69 28.21 5.27
C GLU A 65 12.95 28.76 4.04
N LEU A 66 11.94 29.60 4.25
CA LEU A 66 11.23 30.26 3.16
C LEU A 66 12.18 31.25 2.46
N THR A 67 12.52 30.99 1.20
CA THR A 67 13.28 31.97 0.40
C THR A 67 12.43 33.22 0.15
N SER A 68 12.91 34.36 0.61
CA SER A 68 12.24 35.65 0.46
C SER A 68 12.37 36.14 -0.99
N GLY A 69 11.29 35.98 -1.78
CA GLY A 69 11.11 36.75 -3.02
C GLY A 69 10.75 35.97 -4.29
N CYS A 70 10.60 34.64 -4.26
CA CYS A 70 10.40 33.88 -5.51
C CYS A 70 8.93 33.70 -5.95
N CYS A 71 7.95 33.82 -5.05
CA CYS A 71 6.53 33.57 -5.38
C CYS A 71 5.56 34.52 -4.67
N THR A 72 5.47 35.78 -5.08
CA THR A 72 4.30 36.62 -4.80
C THR A 72 3.15 36.22 -5.72
N ARG A 73 2.43 35.14 -5.39
CA ARG A 73 1.15 34.86 -6.06
C ARG A 73 0.15 35.97 -5.65
N PRO A 74 -0.43 36.75 -6.56
CA PRO A 74 -1.48 37.69 -6.19
C PRO A 74 -2.64 36.89 -5.63
N LYS A 75 -3.08 37.21 -4.41
CA LYS A 75 -4.35 36.71 -3.87
C LYS A 75 -5.45 37.23 -4.78
N LEU A 76 -6.19 36.31 -5.41
CA LEU A 76 -7.55 36.59 -5.90
C LEU A 76 -8.48 36.75 -4.68
#